data_AF-A0AA94L2G9-F1
#
_entry.id   AF-A0AA94L2G9-F1
#
_cell.length_a   1.000
_cell.length_b   1.000
_cell.length_c   1.000
_cell.angle_alpha   90.00
_cell.angle_beta   90.00
_cell.angle_gamma   90.00
#
_symmetry.space_group_name_H-M   'P 1'
#
loop_
_entity.id
_entity.type
_entity.pdbx_description
1 polymer ?
#
loop_
_entity_poly.entity_id
_entity_poly.type
_entity_poly.pdbx_seq_one_letter_code
_entity_poly.pdbx_strand_id
1 'polypeptide(L)' 'MKYLIVEDFSGQPVPFVFPRRVDHSDMREQLPYGQVLSAGFLELGPQGFICSGGHAELGLKARPREDAAIIAEALRQR' A
#
# COMPACT_ATOMS: atom_id res chain seq x y z
N MET A 1 9.40 4.47 -1.04
CA MET A 1 8.11 5.02 -0.54
C MET A 1 7.56 4.06 0.50
N LYS A 2 6.55 4.45 1.26
CA LYS A 2 5.69 3.53 2.00
C LYS A 2 4.36 3.41 1.26
N TYR A 3 3.60 2.37 1.56
CA TYR A 3 2.25 2.22 1.01
C TYR A 3 1.28 1.58 2.01
N LEU A 4 0.00 1.83 1.78
CA LEU A 4 -1.14 1.08 2.30
C LEU A 4 -1.98 0.60 1.10
N ILE A 5 -2.48 -0.63 1.14
CA ILE A 5 -3.61 -1.04 0.31
C ILE A 5 -4.84 -1.02 1.20
N VAL A 6 -5.84 -0.23 0.81
CA VAL A 6 -7.10 -0.13 1.54
C VAL A 6 -8.24 -0.65 0.68
N GLU A 7 -9.32 -1.08 1.32
CA GLU A 7 -10.57 -1.37 0.63
C GLU A 7 -11.38 -0.09 0.47
N ASP A 8 -11.79 0.24 -0.76
CA ASP A 8 -12.68 1.36 -1.04
C ASP A 8 -14.15 1.02 -0.73
N PHE A 9 -15.05 2.00 -0.92
CA PHE A 9 -16.48 1.83 -0.64
C PHE A 9 -17.19 0.79 -1.53
N SER A 10 -16.53 0.31 -2.58
CA SER A 10 -17.01 -0.73 -3.47
C SER A 10 -16.36 -2.10 -3.23
N GLY A 11 -15.54 -2.23 -2.20
CA GLY A 11 -14.81 -3.47 -1.91
C GLY A 11 -13.54 -3.64 -2.75
N GLN A 12 -13.09 -2.62 -3.48
CA GLN A 12 -11.93 -2.72 -4.36
C GLN A 12 -10.64 -2.33 -3.63
N PRO A 13 -9.53 -3.04 -3.87
CA PRO A 13 -8.24 -2.69 -3.29
C PRO A 13 -7.64 -1.45 -3.97
N VAL A 14 -7.38 -0.40 -3.22
CA VAL A 14 -6.82 0.87 -3.69
C VAL A 14 -5.48 1.16 -3.01
N PRO A 15 -4.42 1.47 -3.78
CA PRO A 15 -3.12 1.81 -3.22
C PRO A 15 -3.00 3.28 -2.83
N PHE A 16 -2.46 3.53 -1.63
CA PHE A 16 -1.99 4.84 -1.18
C PHE A 16 -0.48 4.79 -1.01
N VAL A 17 0.27 5.54 -1.83
CA VAL A 17 1.74 5.59 -1.79
C VAL A 17 2.20 6.92 -1.25
N PHE A 18 3.07 6.92 -0.25
CA PHE A 18 3.45 8.11 0.49
C PHE A 18 4.93 8.13 0.92
N PRO A 19 5.47 9.30 1.31
CA PRO A 19 6.88 9.44 1.70
C PRO A 19 7.28 8.55 2.87
N ARG A 20 8.53 8.08 2.89
CA ARG A 20 9.06 7.20 3.96
C ARG A 20 8.98 7.82 5.36
N ARG A 21 8.94 9.16 5.47
CA ARG A 21 8.93 9.91 6.73
C ARG A 21 7.61 9.88 7.49
N VAL A 22 6.51 9.53 6.84
CA VAL A 22 5.18 9.42 7.48
C VAL A 22 5.02 8.00 8.00
N ASP A 23 4.48 7.83 9.20
CA ASP A 23 4.21 6.49 9.72
C ASP A 23 3.00 5.82 9.03
N HIS A 24 2.94 4.49 9.03
CA HIS A 24 1.79 3.78 8.47
C HIS A 24 0.53 4.01 9.31
N SER A 25 0.66 4.08 10.64
CA SER A 25 -0.44 4.41 11.56
C SER A 25 -0.94 5.83 11.32
N ASP A 26 -0.03 6.82 11.23
CA ASP A 26 -0.40 8.21 10.93
C ASP A 26 -1.17 8.31 9.62
N MET A 27 -0.67 7.67 8.55
CA MET A 27 -1.34 7.69 7.27
C MET A 27 -2.72 7.02 7.33
N ARG A 28 -2.83 5.89 8.06
CA ARG A 28 -4.11 5.20 8.22
C ARG A 28 -5.16 6.08 8.88
N GLU A 29 -4.79 6.85 9.89
CA GLU A 29 -5.72 7.75 10.61
C GLU A 29 -6.25 8.90 9.73
N GLN A 30 -5.47 9.35 8.75
CA GLN A 30 -5.89 10.41 7.82
C GLN A 30 -6.87 9.93 6.75
N LEU A 31 -6.96 8.61 6.53
CA LEU A 31 -7.71 8.03 5.43
C LEU A 31 -9.16 7.73 5.83
N PRO A 32 -10.18 8.17 5.03
CA PRO A 32 -11.60 7.94 5.32
C PRO A 32 -12.06 6.51 5.00
N TYR A 33 -11.13 5.55 4.93
CA TYR A 33 -11.40 4.15 4.56
C TYR A 33 -11.55 3.27 5.80
N GLY A 34 -12.24 2.14 5.66
CA GLY A 34 -12.54 1.23 6.77
C GLY A 34 -11.44 0.20 7.01
N GLN A 35 -11.07 -0.54 5.98
CA GLN A 35 -10.16 -1.68 6.12
C GLN A 35 -8.84 -1.43 5.38
N VAL A 36 -7.74 -1.70 6.07
CA VAL A 36 -6.42 -1.84 5.44
C VAL A 36 -6.17 -3.32 5.19
N LEU A 37 -5.87 -3.66 3.94
CA LEU A 37 -5.59 -5.03 3.52
C LEU A 37 -4.12 -5.38 3.72
N SER A 38 -3.23 -4.42 3.45
CA SER A 38 -1.78 -4.59 3.59
C SER A 38 -1.05 -3.26 3.71
N ALA A 39 0.17 -3.32 4.22
CA ALA A 39 1.05 -2.17 4.39
C ALA A 39 2.50 -2.59 4.16
N GLY A 40 3.33 -1.66 3.69
CA GLY A 40 4.76 -1.94 3.56
C GLY A 40 5.58 -0.81 2.96
N PHE A 41 6.76 -1.18 2.50
CA PHE A 41 7.69 -0.35 1.75
C PHE A 41 7.57 -0.67 0.26
N LEU A 42 7.58 0.39 -0.54
CA LEU A 42 7.51 0.33 -1.99
C LEU A 42 8.80 0.86 -2.60
N GLU A 43 9.38 0.05 -3.48
CA GLU A 43 10.55 0.38 -4.29
C GLU A 43 10.25 0.08 -5.76
N LEU A 44 10.94 0.78 -6.67
CA LEU A 44 10.87 0.49 -8.10
C LEU A 44 12.14 -0.27 -8.49
N GLY A 45 11.99 -1.55 -8.82
CA GLY A 45 13.05 -2.40 -9.34
C GLY A 45 13.06 -2.46 -10.88
N PRO A 46 14.00 -3.19 -11.47
CA PRO A 46 14.14 -3.31 -12.93
C PRO A 46 12.96 -4.02 -13.62
N GLN A 47 12.17 -4.80 -12.88
CA GLN A 47 11.00 -5.53 -13.39
C GLN A 47 9.66 -4.93 -12.93
N GLY A 48 9.67 -3.76 -12.28
CA GLY A 48 8.48 -3.12 -11.72
C GLY A 48 8.55 -2.92 -10.22
N PHE A 49 7.39 -2.78 -9.58
CA PHE A 49 7.29 -2.48 -8.16
C PHE A 49 7.68 -3.67 -7.28
N ILE A 50 8.41 -3.38 -6.20
CA ILE A 50 8.80 -4.33 -5.16
C ILE A 50 8.16 -3.88 -3.86
N CYS A 51 7.34 -4.76 -3.28
CA CYS A 51 6.65 -4.54 -2.01
C CYS A 51 7.24 -5.42 -0.91
N SER A 52 7.55 -4.85 0.25
CA SER A 52 8.18 -5.59 1.36
C SER A 52 7.82 -5.03 2.74
N GLY A 53 8.10 -5.81 3.78
CA GLY A 53 7.91 -5.41 5.17
C GLY A 53 6.46 -5.51 5.65
N GLY A 54 6.05 -4.53 6.46
CA GLY A 54 4.78 -4.52 7.17
C GLY A 54 4.73 -3.40 8.20
N HIS A 55 3.69 -3.41 9.01
CA HIS A 55 3.57 -2.55 10.18
C HIS A 55 3.05 -3.36 11.36
N ALA A 56 3.90 -3.58 12.38
CA ALA A 56 3.61 -4.49 13.48
C ALA A 56 2.43 -4.04 14.34
N GLU A 57 2.35 -2.74 14.66
CA GLU A 57 1.28 -2.19 15.51
C GLU A 57 -0.10 -2.28 14.84
N LEU A 58 -0.14 -2.22 13.51
CA LEU A 58 -1.37 -2.41 12.75
C LEU A 58 -1.66 -3.88 12.44
N GLY A 59 -0.75 -4.80 12.78
CA GLY A 59 -0.84 -6.22 12.41
C GLY A 59 -0.78 -6.48 10.91
N LEU A 60 -0.24 -5.54 10.12
CA LEU A 60 -0.25 -5.59 8.66
C LEU A 60 1.09 -6.09 8.10
N LYS A 61 1.01 -6.83 7.00
CA LYS A 61 2.19 -7.31 6.26
C LYS A 61 2.02 -7.00 4.78
N ALA A 62 3.14 -6.74 4.11
CA ALA A 62 3.19 -6.63 2.66
C ALA A 62 2.84 -7.98 2.03
N ARG A 63 2.12 -7.97 0.91
CA ARG A 63 1.85 -9.11 0.04
C ARG A 63 2.58 -8.88 -1.28
N PRO A 64 3.86 -9.30 -1.39
CA PRO A 64 4.77 -8.74 -2.40
C PRO A 64 4.27 -8.79 -3.84
N ARG A 65 3.68 -9.91 -4.26
CA ARG A 65 3.17 -10.09 -5.64
C ARG A 65 1.86 -9.36 -5.88
N GLU A 66 0.93 -9.48 -4.94
CA GLU A 66 -0.43 -8.94 -5.08
C GLU A 66 -0.43 -7.40 -4.97
N ASP A 67 0.23 -6.86 -3.96
CA ASP A 67 0.29 -5.42 -3.73
C ASP A 67 1.04 -4.71 -4.88
N ALA A 68 2.12 -5.31 -5.38
CA ALA A 68 2.85 -4.77 -6.53
C ALA A 68 1.99 -4.72 -7.80
N ALA A 69 1.15 -5.74 -8.03
CA ALA A 69 0.23 -5.77 -9.16
C ALA A 69 -0.86 -4.69 -9.04
N ILE A 70 -1.45 -4.52 -7.85
CA ILE A 70 -2.44 -3.47 -7.57
C ILE A 70 -1.85 -2.08 -7.80
N ILE A 71 -0.64 -1.83 -7.29
CA ILE A 71 0.06 -0.54 -7.46
C ILE A 71 0.42 -0.29 -8.93
N ALA A 72 0.92 -1.31 -9.63
CA ALA A 72 1.23 -1.22 -11.06
C ALA A 72 0.00 -0.88 -11.91
N GLU A 73 -1.14 -1.52 -11.61
CA GLU A 73 -2.40 -1.25 -12.31
C GLU A 73 -2.89 0.18 -12.06
N ALA A 74 -2.90 0.62 -10.80
CA ALA A 74 -3.38 1.95 -10.44
C ALA A 74 -2.55 3.08 -11.05
N LEU A 75 -1.26 2.85 -11.29
CA LEU A 75 -0.33 3.82 -11.89
C LEU A 75 -0.16 3.64 -13.41
N ARG A 76 -0.87 2.70 -14.04
CA ARG A 76 -0.81 2.49 -15.48
C ARG A 76 -1.37 3.72 -16.20
N GLN A 77 -0.57 4.31 -17.08
CA GLN A 77 -1.04 5.39 -17.96
C GLN A 77 -2.15 4.86 -18.88
N ARG A 78 -3.25 5.60 -18.99
CA ARG A 78 -4.38 5.30 -19.87
C ARG A 78 -4.26 6.07 -21.17
#